data_AF-A0A7C8ZMN9-F1
#
_entry.id   AF-A0A7C8ZMN9-F1
#
_cell.length_a   1.000
_cell.length_b   1.000
_cell.length_c   1.000
_cell.angle_alpha   90.00
_cell.angle_beta   90.00
_cell.angle_gamma   90.00
#
_symmetry.space_group_name_H-M   'P 1'
#
loop_
_entity.id
_entity.type
_entity.pdbx_description
1 polymer ?
#
loop_
_entity_poly.entity_id
_entity_poly.type
_entity_poly.pdbx_seq_one_letter_code
_entity_poly.pdbx_strand_id
1 'polypeptide(L)'
;MTDLGLNGYRFSISWARILPKGRYGGINIAGITFYTKLINALLLEGIQPFVTMSHFDIPQELQDRYGGWLSPQLKEDFAYYAEVCFKYFGKWVKHWVTFNEPNSIAALGYRYGQYPPGRCSASFGNCSQGDSDREPFIVAHNLILAHAAAVNLYRTKYQEKQGGVIGIVVHAIWFEPMSNSSADKIAVERAQSFYMNWFLDPIMFGEYPPEMRRILGPNLPKFTLKEQKILNKALDFIGINHYTSLYVKDCMLSMCEPGLGTSWSEDSIGLAICLSTRNGEDINLCEGQIQQYSHVHHRKWICTRKQ
;
A
#
# COMPACT_ATOMS: atom_id res chain seq x y z
N MET A 1 14.01 -5.31 -22.29
CA MET A 1 14.68 -5.03 -21.00
C MET A 1 16.18 -5.12 -21.18
N THR A 2 16.69 -6.19 -21.79
CA THR A 2 18.10 -6.31 -22.20
C THR A 2 18.57 -5.13 -23.05
N ASP A 3 17.82 -4.73 -24.08
CA ASP A 3 18.18 -3.58 -24.95
C ASP A 3 18.28 -2.24 -24.20
N LEU A 4 17.62 -2.12 -23.05
CA LEU A 4 17.67 -0.93 -22.20
C LEU A 4 18.79 -1.02 -21.14
N GLY A 5 19.54 -2.12 -21.07
CA GLY A 5 20.61 -2.35 -20.10
C GLY A 5 20.14 -2.48 -18.66
N LEU A 6 18.89 -2.93 -18.43
CA LEU A 6 18.33 -3.06 -17.08
C LEU A 6 18.95 -4.26 -16.33
N ASN A 7 19.29 -4.07 -15.05
CA ASN A 7 19.85 -5.11 -14.17
C ASN A 7 18.78 -5.84 -13.33
N GLY A 8 17.56 -5.30 -13.28
CA GLY A 8 16.46 -5.85 -12.50
C GLY A 8 15.11 -5.55 -13.13
N TYR A 9 14.15 -6.41 -12.86
CA TYR A 9 12.76 -6.22 -13.29
C TYR A 9 11.81 -6.50 -12.14
N ARG A 10 11.06 -5.47 -11.76
CA ARG A 10 10.01 -5.58 -10.75
C ARG A 10 8.69 -5.92 -11.41
N PHE A 11 8.08 -7.03 -11.00
CA PHE A 11 6.75 -7.45 -11.43
C PHE A 11 5.95 -8.03 -10.26
N SER A 12 4.64 -8.20 -10.43
CA SER A 12 3.81 -8.88 -9.45
C SER A 12 3.37 -10.27 -9.90
N ILE A 13 3.20 -11.16 -8.93
CA ILE A 13 2.52 -12.43 -9.13
C ILE A 13 1.05 -12.21 -8.81
N SER A 14 0.18 -12.57 -9.76
CA SER A 14 -1.25 -12.48 -9.53
C SER A 14 -1.73 -13.56 -8.56
N TRP A 15 -2.29 -13.16 -7.42
CA TRP A 15 -2.75 -14.09 -6.38
C TRP A 15 -3.86 -14.99 -6.92
N ALA A 16 -4.90 -14.42 -7.54
CA ALA A 16 -5.99 -15.18 -8.15
C ALA A 16 -5.52 -16.12 -9.28
N ARG A 17 -4.37 -15.86 -9.92
CA ARG A 17 -3.81 -16.77 -10.91
C ARG A 17 -3.17 -18.00 -10.27
N ILE A 18 -2.52 -17.85 -9.11
CA ILE A 18 -1.87 -18.96 -8.38
C ILE A 18 -2.89 -19.76 -7.56
N LEU A 19 -3.80 -19.06 -6.89
CA LEU A 19 -4.83 -19.60 -6.01
C LEU A 19 -6.21 -19.01 -6.38
N PRO A 20 -6.89 -19.54 -7.42
CA PRO A 20 -8.15 -18.97 -7.91
C PRO A 20 -9.26 -18.87 -6.86
N LYS A 21 -9.29 -19.80 -5.90
CA LYS A 21 -10.23 -19.83 -4.79
C LYS A 21 -9.56 -19.54 -3.43
N GLY A 22 -8.44 -18.82 -3.44
CA GLY A 22 -7.57 -18.71 -2.26
C GLY A 22 -7.11 -20.09 -1.76
N ARG A 23 -6.99 -20.28 -0.44
CA ARG A 23 -6.60 -21.58 0.14
C ARG A 23 -7.69 -22.67 0.04
N TYR A 24 -8.90 -22.32 -0.38
CA TYR A 24 -10.05 -23.23 -0.47
C TYR A 24 -10.09 -24.02 -1.79
N GLY A 25 -9.13 -23.79 -2.68
CA GLY A 25 -8.96 -24.53 -3.92
C GLY A 25 -7.57 -25.15 -4.04
N GLY A 26 -7.31 -25.75 -5.21
CA GLY A 26 -5.98 -26.23 -5.57
C GLY A 26 -5.08 -25.11 -6.11
N ILE A 27 -3.77 -25.35 -6.05
CA ILE A 27 -2.77 -24.51 -6.72
C ILE A 27 -2.93 -24.67 -8.23
N ASN A 28 -3.06 -23.55 -8.94
CA ASN A 28 -3.10 -23.56 -10.39
C ASN A 28 -1.69 -23.71 -10.98
N ILE A 29 -1.34 -24.94 -11.37
CA ILE A 29 -0.02 -25.27 -11.92
C ILE A 29 0.29 -24.49 -13.20
N ALA A 30 -0.71 -24.18 -14.04
CA ALA A 30 -0.48 -23.36 -15.23
C ALA A 30 -0.02 -21.94 -14.86
N GLY A 31 -0.57 -21.38 -13.76
CA GLY A 31 -0.12 -20.11 -13.19
C GLY A 31 1.34 -20.18 -12.71
N ILE A 32 1.70 -21.26 -11.99
CA ILE A 32 3.09 -21.51 -11.58
C ILE A 32 4.01 -21.57 -12.80
N THR A 33 3.66 -22.37 -13.82
CA THR A 33 4.46 -22.55 -15.04
C THR A 33 4.68 -21.22 -15.77
N PHE A 34 3.67 -20.34 -15.82
CA PHE A 34 3.80 -19.02 -16.42
C PHE A 34 4.89 -18.19 -15.73
N TYR A 35 4.82 -18.03 -14.40
CA TYR A 35 5.82 -17.22 -13.68
C TYR A 35 7.19 -17.88 -13.66
N THR A 36 7.29 -19.21 -13.60
CA THR A 36 8.57 -19.91 -13.74
C THR A 36 9.23 -19.61 -15.07
N LYS A 37 8.47 -19.61 -16.18
CA LYS A 37 9.00 -19.26 -17.51
C LYS A 37 9.49 -17.80 -17.55
N LEU A 38 8.71 -16.87 -17.01
CA LEU A 38 9.10 -15.46 -16.93
C LEU A 38 10.38 -15.28 -16.10
N ILE A 39 10.44 -15.86 -14.90
CA ILE A 39 11.60 -15.76 -14.01
C ILE A 39 12.85 -16.34 -14.67
N ASN A 40 12.74 -17.52 -15.29
CA ASN A 40 13.87 -18.14 -15.97
C ASN A 40 14.34 -17.31 -17.17
N ALA A 41 13.42 -16.74 -17.95
CA ALA A 41 13.77 -15.86 -19.06
C ALA A 41 14.53 -14.61 -18.59
N LEU A 42 14.10 -13.98 -17.48
CA LEU A 42 14.83 -12.86 -16.88
C LEU A 42 16.24 -13.25 -16.45
N LEU A 43 16.39 -14.38 -15.77
CA LEU A 43 17.68 -14.83 -15.26
C LEU A 43 18.65 -15.25 -16.37
N LEU A 44 18.16 -15.83 -17.48
CA LEU A 44 18.99 -16.14 -18.65
C LEU A 44 19.61 -14.88 -19.26
N GLU A 45 18.91 -13.76 -19.17
CA GLU A 45 19.36 -12.44 -19.63
C GLU A 45 20.13 -11.67 -18.54
N GLY A 46 20.44 -12.28 -17.39
CA GLY A 46 21.13 -11.63 -16.28
C GLY A 46 20.30 -10.59 -15.51
N ILE A 47 18.98 -10.55 -15.71
CA ILE A 47 18.07 -9.59 -15.08
C ILE A 47 17.52 -10.17 -13.77
N GLN A 48 17.71 -9.46 -12.66
CA GLN A 48 17.26 -9.90 -11.35
C GLN A 48 15.74 -9.70 -11.16
N PRO A 49 14.97 -10.73 -10.80
CA PRO A 49 13.54 -10.59 -10.54
C PRO A 49 13.29 -9.97 -9.15
N PHE A 50 12.55 -8.87 -9.12
CA PHE A 50 12.00 -8.24 -7.91
C PHE A 50 10.50 -8.52 -7.85
N VAL A 51 10.09 -9.47 -7.01
CA VAL A 51 8.73 -10.02 -7.08
C VAL A 51 7.83 -9.44 -6.00
N THR A 52 6.78 -8.76 -6.43
CA THR A 52 5.69 -8.28 -5.55
C THR A 52 4.59 -9.34 -5.44
N MET A 53 4.23 -9.74 -4.22
CA MET A 53 3.24 -10.79 -4.00
C MET A 53 1.81 -10.29 -4.15
N SER A 54 1.49 -9.13 -3.57
CA SER A 54 0.17 -8.50 -3.70
C SER A 54 0.31 -7.10 -4.28
N HIS A 55 -0.36 -6.88 -5.41
CA HIS A 55 -0.45 -5.58 -6.07
C HIS A 55 -1.92 -5.26 -6.35
N PHE A 56 -2.69 -5.16 -5.26
CA PHE A 56 -4.12 -4.86 -5.23
C PHE A 56 -5.05 -6.00 -5.68
N ASP A 57 -4.53 -7.21 -5.90
CA ASP A 57 -5.22 -8.25 -6.68
C ASP A 57 -5.66 -9.48 -5.86
N ILE A 58 -6.43 -9.25 -4.78
CA ILE A 58 -7.00 -10.35 -4.00
C ILE A 58 -7.96 -11.22 -4.84
N PRO A 59 -8.00 -12.55 -4.63
CA PRO A 59 -9.02 -13.39 -5.26
C PRO A 59 -10.43 -12.98 -4.82
N GLN A 60 -11.34 -12.78 -5.79
CA GLN A 60 -12.74 -12.41 -5.52
C GLN A 60 -13.42 -13.39 -4.56
N GLU A 61 -13.08 -14.67 -4.63
CA GLU A 61 -13.56 -15.70 -3.68
C GLU A 61 -13.37 -15.30 -2.21
N LEU A 62 -12.23 -14.67 -1.87
CA LEU A 62 -11.94 -14.26 -0.49
C LEU A 62 -12.69 -12.98 -0.11
N GLN A 63 -12.93 -12.09 -1.09
CA GLN A 63 -13.80 -10.93 -0.92
C GLN A 63 -15.25 -11.36 -0.64
N ASP A 64 -15.77 -12.33 -1.39
CA ASP A 64 -17.16 -12.80 -1.27
C ASP A 64 -17.39 -13.59 0.03
N ARG A 65 -16.40 -14.38 0.47
CA ARG A 65 -16.54 -15.24 1.66
C ARG A 65 -16.62 -14.47 2.97
N TYR A 66 -15.78 -13.45 3.13
CA TYR A 66 -15.62 -12.77 4.41
C TYR A 66 -15.22 -11.30 4.30
N GLY A 67 -15.31 -10.68 3.12
CA GLY A 67 -15.04 -9.26 2.93
C GLY A 67 -13.56 -8.91 2.73
N GLY A 68 -12.71 -9.88 2.40
CA GLY A 68 -11.30 -9.63 2.08
C GLY A 68 -10.53 -8.98 3.23
N TRP A 69 -9.90 -7.83 2.98
CA TRP A 69 -9.03 -7.15 3.95
C TRP A 69 -9.75 -6.60 5.18
N LEU A 70 -11.09 -6.59 5.20
CA LEU A 70 -11.86 -6.27 6.41
C LEU A 70 -11.82 -7.40 7.44
N SER A 71 -11.53 -8.63 7.01
CA SER A 71 -11.48 -9.80 7.88
C SER A 71 -10.05 -10.13 8.31
N PRO A 72 -9.81 -10.44 9.60
CA PRO A 72 -8.51 -10.91 10.06
C PRO A 72 -8.11 -12.26 9.45
N GLN A 73 -9.06 -13.01 8.86
CA GLN A 73 -8.80 -14.30 8.22
C GLN A 73 -7.87 -14.16 6.99
N LEU A 74 -7.90 -13.01 6.31
CA LEU A 74 -7.11 -12.81 5.10
C LEU A 74 -5.60 -12.84 5.39
N LYS A 75 -5.20 -12.57 6.64
CA LYS A 75 -3.83 -12.73 7.12
C LYS A 75 -3.33 -14.16 6.93
N GLU A 76 -4.12 -15.17 7.32
CA GLU A 76 -3.72 -16.57 7.16
C GLU A 76 -3.73 -16.99 5.68
N ASP A 77 -4.71 -16.51 4.90
CA ASP A 77 -4.79 -16.76 3.46
C ASP A 77 -3.60 -16.15 2.71
N PHE A 78 -3.17 -14.93 3.06
CA PHE A 78 -2.00 -14.29 2.47
C PHE A 78 -0.71 -15.02 2.86
N ALA A 79 -0.57 -15.46 4.12
CA ALA A 79 0.60 -16.25 4.54
C ALA A 79 0.70 -17.58 3.77
N TYR A 80 -0.43 -18.26 3.55
CA TYR A 80 -0.48 -19.47 2.71
C TYR A 80 -0.07 -19.18 1.26
N TYR A 81 -0.59 -18.10 0.67
CA TYR A 81 -0.21 -17.67 -0.67
C TYR A 81 1.28 -17.34 -0.79
N ALA A 82 1.82 -16.59 0.18
CA ALA A 82 3.24 -16.28 0.26
C ALA A 82 4.08 -17.57 0.35
N GLU A 83 3.64 -18.55 1.16
CA GLU A 83 4.30 -19.86 1.27
C GLU A 83 4.38 -20.59 -0.07
N VAL A 84 3.29 -20.60 -0.83
CA VAL A 84 3.26 -21.16 -2.20
C VAL A 84 4.28 -20.43 -3.07
N CYS A 85 4.32 -19.10 -3.03
CA CYS A 85 5.29 -18.33 -3.81
C CYS A 85 6.75 -18.67 -3.43
N PHE A 86 7.07 -18.71 -2.13
CA PHE A 86 8.41 -19.07 -1.66
C PHE A 86 8.82 -20.48 -2.07
N LYS A 87 7.89 -21.44 -1.94
CA LYS A 87 8.13 -22.84 -2.27
C LYS A 87 8.43 -23.04 -3.76
N TYR A 88 7.65 -22.39 -4.64
CA TYR A 88 7.76 -22.61 -6.08
C TYR A 88 8.77 -21.72 -6.77
N PHE A 89 9.04 -20.51 -6.26
CA PHE A 89 9.88 -19.53 -6.97
C PHE A 89 11.14 -19.11 -6.20
N GLY A 90 11.21 -19.33 -4.88
CA GLY A 90 12.30 -18.83 -4.04
C GLY A 90 13.68 -19.43 -4.30
N LYS A 91 13.75 -20.53 -5.06
CA LYS A 91 15.03 -21.00 -5.64
C LYS A 91 15.69 -19.92 -6.50
N TRP A 92 14.91 -19.18 -7.26
CA TRP A 92 15.35 -18.21 -8.27
C TRP A 92 15.15 -16.76 -7.83
N VAL A 93 14.07 -16.48 -7.10
CA VAL A 93 13.74 -15.12 -6.64
C VAL A 93 14.47 -14.81 -5.34
N LYS A 94 15.25 -13.72 -5.34
CA LYS A 94 16.02 -13.25 -4.17
C LYS A 94 15.53 -11.93 -3.58
N HIS A 95 14.59 -11.25 -4.23
CA HIS A 95 14.04 -9.99 -3.76
C HIS A 95 12.51 -10.09 -3.72
N TRP A 96 11.97 -10.22 -2.52
CA TRP A 96 10.54 -10.36 -2.26
C TRP A 96 9.95 -9.07 -1.73
N VAL A 97 8.85 -8.63 -2.33
CA VAL A 97 8.01 -7.55 -1.83
C VAL A 97 6.66 -8.14 -1.45
N THR A 98 6.25 -7.99 -0.20
CA THR A 98 4.95 -8.45 0.29
C THR A 98 3.80 -7.68 -0.37
N PHE A 99 3.73 -6.37 -0.12
CA PHE A 99 2.70 -5.49 -0.62
C PHE A 99 3.30 -4.33 -1.43
N ASN A 100 2.63 -3.98 -2.51
CA ASN A 100 2.73 -2.65 -3.12
C ASN A 100 1.72 -1.70 -2.48
N GLU A 101 2.21 -0.57 -1.96
CA GLU A 101 1.43 0.58 -1.51
C GLU A 101 0.19 0.21 -0.67
N PRO A 102 0.38 -0.46 0.48
CA PRO A 102 -0.76 -0.83 1.33
C PRO A 102 -1.52 0.41 1.86
N ASN A 103 -0.86 1.57 1.94
CA ASN A 103 -1.51 2.86 2.21
C ASN A 103 -2.47 3.29 1.11
N SER A 104 -2.13 3.08 -0.16
CA SER A 104 -3.06 3.30 -1.28
C SER A 104 -4.26 2.35 -1.21
N ILE A 105 -4.08 1.08 -0.80
CA ILE A 105 -5.20 0.12 -0.63
C ILE A 105 -6.20 0.65 0.39
N ALA A 106 -5.72 1.00 1.59
CA ALA A 106 -6.57 1.43 2.69
C ALA A 106 -7.31 2.73 2.34
N ALA A 107 -6.62 3.70 1.73
CA ALA A 107 -7.24 4.98 1.35
C ALA A 107 -8.15 4.85 0.12
N LEU A 108 -7.64 4.40 -1.01
CA LEU A 108 -8.39 4.40 -2.27
C LEU A 108 -9.47 3.31 -2.32
N GLY A 109 -9.26 2.17 -1.63
CA GLY A 109 -10.21 1.06 -1.63
C GLY A 109 -11.34 1.18 -0.61
N TYR A 110 -11.07 1.79 0.54
CA TYR A 110 -11.97 1.76 1.71
C TYR A 110 -12.29 3.12 2.34
N ARG A 111 -11.62 4.20 1.92
CA ARG A 111 -11.99 5.58 2.29
C ARG A 111 -12.70 6.30 1.15
N TYR A 112 -12.07 6.33 -0.02
CA TYR A 112 -12.58 7.06 -1.18
C TYR A 112 -13.34 6.16 -2.17
N GLY A 113 -13.24 4.84 -2.03
CA GLY A 113 -13.92 3.86 -2.89
C GLY A 113 -13.57 3.97 -4.39
N GLN A 114 -12.40 4.53 -4.72
CA GLN A 114 -11.92 4.68 -6.08
C GLN A 114 -11.32 3.37 -6.64
N TYR A 115 -10.75 2.54 -5.75
CA TYR A 115 -10.20 1.23 -6.09
C TYR A 115 -11.11 0.12 -5.58
N PRO A 116 -11.08 -1.08 -6.20
CA PRO A 116 -11.74 -2.24 -5.63
C PRO A 116 -11.36 -2.45 -4.14
N PRO A 117 -12.31 -2.82 -3.26
CA PRO A 117 -13.70 -3.20 -3.55
C PRO A 117 -14.69 -2.02 -3.69
N GLY A 118 -14.21 -0.78 -3.71
CA GLY A 118 -15.03 0.41 -3.95
C GLY A 118 -15.95 0.74 -2.78
N ARG A 119 -15.39 0.74 -1.56
CA ARG A 119 -16.14 1.01 -0.32
C ARG A 119 -15.85 2.41 0.21
N CYS A 120 -16.92 3.12 0.55
CA CYS A 120 -16.85 4.45 1.15
C CYS A 120 -18.19 4.84 1.79
N SER A 121 -18.15 5.78 2.72
CA SER A 121 -19.33 6.49 3.21
C SER A 121 -19.85 7.46 2.14
N ALA A 122 -21.15 7.73 2.14
CA ALA A 122 -21.81 8.59 1.13
C ALA A 122 -21.20 10.01 1.02
N SER A 123 -20.60 10.51 2.10
CA SER A 123 -19.93 11.81 2.11
C SER A 123 -18.62 11.84 1.31
N PHE A 124 -17.97 10.69 1.12
CA PHE A 124 -16.67 10.57 0.44
C PHE A 124 -16.79 10.15 -1.03
N GLY A 125 -17.91 9.54 -1.42
CA GLY A 125 -18.11 9.04 -2.78
C GLY A 125 -19.42 8.29 -2.96
N ASN A 126 -19.67 7.86 -4.20
CA ASN A 126 -20.90 7.16 -4.58
C ASN A 126 -20.73 5.63 -4.46
N CYS A 127 -20.40 5.16 -3.25
CA CYS A 127 -20.29 3.73 -2.96
C CYS A 127 -21.61 3.17 -2.44
N SER A 128 -21.89 1.90 -2.76
CA SER A 128 -23.10 1.22 -2.26
C SER A 128 -23.02 0.84 -0.78
N GLN A 129 -21.82 0.85 -0.21
CA GLN A 129 -21.53 0.41 1.15
C GLN A 129 -20.12 0.88 1.57
N GLY A 130 -19.87 0.91 2.88
CA GLY A 130 -18.57 1.23 3.45
C GLY A 130 -18.69 2.10 4.69
N ASP A 131 -17.57 2.26 5.38
CA ASP A 131 -17.41 3.20 6.49
C ASP A 131 -16.00 3.79 6.40
N SER A 132 -15.90 4.97 5.77
CA SER A 132 -14.64 5.68 5.50
C SER A 132 -13.89 6.11 6.76
N ASP A 133 -14.55 6.10 7.92
CA ASP A 133 -13.98 6.46 9.21
C ASP A 133 -13.42 5.26 9.98
N ARG A 134 -13.77 4.02 9.59
CA ARG A 134 -13.35 2.80 10.28
C ARG A 134 -12.63 1.79 9.40
N GLU A 135 -13.17 1.51 8.22
CA GLU A 135 -12.68 0.44 7.34
C GLU A 135 -11.21 0.59 6.93
N PRO A 136 -10.71 1.80 6.59
CA PRO A 136 -9.30 1.98 6.24
C PRO A 136 -8.36 1.52 7.37
N PHE A 137 -8.72 1.76 8.62
CA PHE A 137 -7.92 1.39 9.79
C PHE A 137 -7.94 -0.11 10.07
N ILE A 138 -9.10 -0.76 9.87
CA ILE A 138 -9.22 -2.22 9.94
C ILE A 138 -8.36 -2.88 8.84
N VAL A 139 -8.47 -2.38 7.61
CA VAL A 139 -7.73 -2.89 6.45
C VAL A 139 -6.23 -2.72 6.63
N ALA A 140 -5.77 -1.54 7.05
CA ALA A 140 -4.36 -1.30 7.32
C ALA A 140 -3.83 -2.23 8.42
N HIS A 141 -4.59 -2.44 9.49
CA HIS A 141 -4.21 -3.37 10.56
C HIS A 141 -4.01 -4.80 10.04
N ASN A 142 -4.95 -5.30 9.24
CA ASN A 142 -4.85 -6.64 8.65
C ASN A 142 -3.71 -6.75 7.64
N LEU A 143 -3.46 -5.73 6.81
CA LEU A 143 -2.33 -5.68 5.87
C LEU A 143 -0.98 -5.71 6.61
N ILE A 144 -0.82 -4.94 7.69
CA ILE A 144 0.39 -4.92 8.53
C ILE A 144 0.65 -6.30 9.13
N LEU A 145 -0.38 -6.95 9.69
CA LEU A 145 -0.25 -8.28 10.27
C LEU A 145 0.01 -9.36 9.21
N ALA A 146 -0.59 -9.24 8.02
CA ALA A 146 -0.33 -10.14 6.89
C ALA A 146 1.13 -10.02 6.40
N HIS A 147 1.65 -8.79 6.33
CA HIS A 147 3.06 -8.53 6.03
C HIS A 147 3.96 -9.23 7.05
N ALA A 148 3.72 -8.99 8.34
CA ALA A 148 4.52 -9.55 9.42
C ALA A 148 4.49 -11.09 9.42
N ALA A 149 3.33 -11.69 9.15
CA ALA A 149 3.17 -13.14 9.03
C ALA A 149 3.99 -13.72 7.86
N ALA A 150 3.94 -13.11 6.68
CA ALA A 150 4.70 -13.56 5.51
C ALA A 150 6.22 -13.40 5.71
N VAL A 151 6.66 -12.27 6.30
CA VAL A 151 8.07 -12.03 6.64
C VAL A 151 8.57 -13.05 7.65
N ASN A 152 7.83 -13.27 8.74
CA ASN A 152 8.20 -14.26 9.75
C ASN A 152 8.30 -15.67 9.16
N LEU A 153 7.35 -16.05 8.30
CA LEU A 153 7.39 -17.33 7.58
C LEU A 153 8.63 -17.44 6.68
N TYR A 154 8.94 -16.41 5.90
CA TYR A 154 10.11 -16.42 5.03
C TYR A 154 11.40 -16.57 5.83
N ARG A 155 11.59 -15.74 6.86
CA ARG A 155 12.80 -15.73 7.69
C ARG A 155 13.03 -17.06 8.40
N THR A 156 11.98 -17.65 8.96
CA THR A 156 12.10 -18.87 9.78
C THR A 156 12.22 -20.15 8.95
N LYS A 157 11.68 -20.19 7.73
CA LYS A 157 11.58 -21.44 6.95
C LYS A 157 12.37 -21.44 5.64
N TYR A 158 12.58 -20.27 5.04
CA TYR A 158 13.07 -20.16 3.66
C TYR A 158 14.36 -19.34 3.51
N GLN A 159 14.55 -18.27 4.29
CA GLN A 159 15.61 -17.30 4.07
C GLN A 159 17.01 -17.92 4.13
N GLU A 160 17.29 -18.75 5.14
CA GLU A 160 18.59 -19.43 5.28
C GLU A 160 18.93 -20.30 4.04
N LYS A 161 17.93 -21.01 3.51
CA LYS A 161 18.11 -21.93 2.36
C LYS A 161 18.10 -21.20 1.02
N GLN A 162 17.35 -20.12 0.92
CA GLN A 162 17.10 -19.41 -0.35
C GLN A 162 18.01 -18.19 -0.51
N GLY A 163 18.56 -17.62 0.57
CA GLY A 163 19.50 -16.50 0.51
C GLY A 163 18.93 -15.20 -0.07
N GLY A 164 17.61 -15.01 -0.03
CA GLY A 164 16.96 -13.78 -0.50
C GLY A 164 16.58 -12.84 0.65
N VAL A 165 16.12 -11.64 0.29
CA VAL A 165 15.62 -10.60 1.20
C VAL A 165 14.13 -10.36 0.97
N ILE A 166 13.44 -9.91 2.01
CA ILE A 166 12.01 -9.60 1.96
C ILE A 166 11.70 -8.22 2.57
N GLY A 167 10.88 -7.46 1.86
CA GLY A 167 10.50 -6.11 2.24
C GLY A 167 9.07 -5.76 1.86
N ILE A 168 8.81 -4.46 1.88
CA ILE A 168 7.53 -3.85 1.53
C ILE A 168 7.79 -2.61 0.67
N VAL A 169 6.87 -2.29 -0.24
CA VAL A 169 6.91 -1.07 -1.03
C VAL A 169 5.78 -0.17 -0.56
N VAL A 170 6.09 1.07 -0.17
CA VAL A 170 5.12 2.06 0.29
C VAL A 170 5.07 3.25 -0.66
N HIS A 171 3.90 3.86 -0.82
CA HIS A 171 3.77 5.11 -1.57
C HIS A 171 4.18 6.26 -0.66
N ALA A 172 5.18 7.03 -1.08
CA ALA A 172 5.63 8.24 -0.40
C ALA A 172 5.23 9.49 -1.20
N ILE A 173 4.38 10.29 -0.58
CA ILE A 173 4.20 11.70 -0.93
C ILE A 173 5.15 12.48 -0.03
N TRP A 174 5.90 13.42 -0.60
CA TRP A 174 6.70 14.34 0.20
C TRP A 174 5.83 15.54 0.62
N PHE A 175 5.80 15.84 1.91
CA PHE A 175 4.96 16.92 2.45
C PHE A 175 5.80 18.12 2.84
N GLU A 176 5.43 19.30 2.33
CA GLU A 176 6.04 20.59 2.66
C GLU A 176 5.02 21.47 3.38
N PRO A 177 5.40 22.31 4.35
CA PRO A 177 4.44 23.17 5.03
C PRO A 177 3.99 24.31 4.12
N MET A 178 2.69 24.65 4.16
CA MET A 178 2.12 25.74 3.35
C MET A 178 2.72 27.10 3.72
N SER A 179 3.04 27.30 5.00
CA SER A 179 3.72 28.49 5.52
C SER A 179 4.81 28.13 6.54
N ASN A 180 5.60 29.12 6.96
CA ASN A 180 6.60 28.94 8.02
C ASN A 180 5.99 28.83 9.44
N SER A 181 4.67 28.82 9.57
CA SER A 181 4.00 28.71 10.86
C SER A 181 4.30 27.38 11.54
N SER A 182 4.34 27.38 12.88
CA SER A 182 4.48 26.14 13.64
C SER A 182 3.30 25.19 13.42
N ALA A 183 2.11 25.72 13.13
CA ALA A 183 0.92 24.93 12.85
C ALA A 183 1.09 24.06 11.59
N ASP A 184 1.51 24.67 10.47
CA ASP A 184 1.71 23.93 9.21
C ASP A 184 2.86 22.92 9.29
N LYS A 185 3.92 23.25 10.05
CA LYS A 185 5.01 22.29 10.32
C LYS A 185 4.53 21.07 11.10
N ILE A 186 3.71 21.27 12.13
CA ILE A 186 3.10 20.15 12.87
C ILE A 186 2.12 19.39 11.97
N ALA A 187 1.44 20.08 11.06
CA ALA A 187 0.52 19.44 10.11
C ALA A 187 1.25 18.52 9.12
N VAL A 188 2.47 18.87 8.69
CA VAL A 188 3.33 17.99 7.88
C VAL A 188 3.63 16.68 8.62
N GLU A 189 3.99 16.74 9.91
CA GLU A 189 4.23 15.52 10.71
C GLU A 189 2.96 14.65 10.79
N ARG A 190 1.79 15.27 10.97
CA ARG A 190 0.52 14.53 10.95
C ARG A 190 0.24 13.91 9.58
N ALA A 191 0.49 14.64 8.49
CA ALA A 191 0.32 14.12 7.14
C ALA A 191 1.23 12.91 6.89
N GLN A 192 2.48 13.00 7.30
CA GLN A 192 3.43 11.90 7.22
C GLN A 192 2.97 10.68 8.04
N SER A 193 2.48 10.92 9.26
CA SER A 193 1.95 9.91 10.18
C SER A 193 0.74 9.17 9.64
N PHE A 194 -0.17 9.85 8.94
CA PHE A 194 -1.37 9.25 8.36
C PHE A 194 -1.17 8.69 6.94
N TYR A 195 0.07 8.70 6.42
CA TYR A 195 0.37 8.18 5.08
C TYR A 195 1.40 7.05 5.09
N MET A 196 2.68 7.38 5.12
CA MET A 196 3.76 6.40 5.02
C MET A 196 4.02 5.73 6.38
N ASN A 197 4.12 6.54 7.44
CA ASN A 197 4.47 6.02 8.77
C ASN A 197 3.34 5.19 9.37
N TRP A 198 2.10 5.38 8.90
CA TRP A 198 0.95 4.53 9.25
C TRP A 198 1.24 3.04 9.09
N PHE A 199 2.05 2.66 8.09
CA PHE A 199 2.47 1.27 7.86
C PHE A 199 3.88 1.00 8.38
N LEU A 200 4.82 1.93 8.19
CA LEU A 200 6.22 1.68 8.56
C LEU A 200 6.43 1.63 10.08
N ASP A 201 5.81 2.52 10.86
CA ASP A 201 6.02 2.56 12.31
C ASP A 201 5.53 1.29 13.00
N PRO A 202 4.33 0.75 12.71
CA PRO A 202 3.92 -0.54 13.24
C PRO A 202 4.87 -1.67 12.90
N ILE A 203 5.40 -1.71 11.68
CA ILE A 203 6.29 -2.78 11.23
C ILE A 203 7.64 -2.69 11.98
N MET A 204 8.21 -1.48 12.06
CA MET A 204 9.54 -1.26 12.61
C MET A 204 9.57 -1.17 14.14
N PHE A 205 8.54 -0.61 14.76
CA PHE A 205 8.51 -0.29 16.19
C PHE A 205 7.39 -1.02 16.96
N GLY A 206 6.46 -1.67 16.26
CA GLY A 206 5.35 -2.41 16.88
C GLY A 206 4.16 -1.56 17.29
N GLU A 207 4.16 -0.26 16.98
CA GLU A 207 3.09 0.65 17.34
C GLU A 207 2.76 1.63 16.20
N TYR A 208 1.50 2.08 16.14
CA TYR A 208 1.10 3.16 15.23
C TYR A 208 1.73 4.50 15.60
N PRO A 209 1.88 5.47 14.67
CA PRO A 209 2.42 6.79 14.97
C PRO A 209 1.68 7.49 16.13
N PRO A 210 2.39 8.25 16.99
CA PRO A 210 1.79 8.92 18.14
C PRO A 210 0.68 9.90 17.76
N GLU A 211 0.79 10.57 16.62
CA GLU A 211 -0.22 11.48 16.07
C GLU A 211 -1.53 10.74 15.80
N MET A 212 -1.44 9.57 15.15
CA MET A 212 -2.61 8.73 14.86
C MET A 212 -3.29 8.27 16.13
N ARG A 213 -2.52 7.78 17.12
CA ARG A 213 -3.07 7.33 18.40
C ARG A 213 -3.77 8.44 19.16
N ARG A 214 -3.20 9.66 19.16
CA ARG A 214 -3.79 10.83 19.83
C ARG A 214 -5.09 11.27 19.16
N ILE A 215 -5.13 11.28 17.83
CA ILE A 215 -6.27 11.81 17.05
C ILE A 215 -7.41 10.78 16.97
N LEU A 216 -7.08 9.52 16.70
CA LEU A 216 -8.08 8.47 16.48
C LEU A 216 -8.53 7.80 17.77
N GLY A 217 -7.68 7.80 18.81
CA GLY A 217 -7.98 7.23 20.12
C GLY A 217 -8.53 5.79 20.01
N PRO A 218 -9.75 5.52 20.51
CA PRO A 218 -10.34 4.18 20.49
C PRO A 218 -10.73 3.67 19.10
N ASN A 219 -10.80 4.54 18.07
CA ASN A 219 -11.13 4.13 16.70
C ASN A 219 -9.96 3.48 15.96
N LEU A 220 -8.74 3.64 16.45
CA LEU A 220 -7.56 2.97 15.89
C LEU A 220 -7.42 1.58 16.52
N PRO A 221 -7.34 0.50 15.71
CA PRO A 221 -7.06 -0.83 16.24
C PRO A 221 -5.80 -0.88 17.09
N LYS A 222 -5.77 -1.78 18.08
CA LYS A 222 -4.61 -1.96 18.96
C LYS A 222 -3.96 -3.31 18.68
N PHE A 223 -2.64 -3.32 18.53
CA PHE A 223 -1.88 -4.55 18.49
C PHE A 223 -1.86 -5.20 19.87
N THR A 224 -2.16 -6.49 19.92
CA THR A 224 -1.95 -7.33 21.11
C THR A 224 -0.46 -7.48 21.41
N LEU A 225 -0.11 -7.86 22.64
CA LEU A 225 1.28 -8.16 23.01
C LEU A 225 1.91 -9.25 22.14
N LYS A 226 1.10 -10.17 21.59
CA LYS A 226 1.58 -11.21 20.68
C LYS A 226 1.90 -10.62 19.30
N GLU A 227 1.06 -9.74 18.79
CA GLU A 227 1.27 -9.07 17.50
C GLU A 227 2.47 -8.12 17.57
N GLN A 228 2.60 -7.33 18.64
CA GLN A 228 3.76 -6.46 18.85
C GLN A 228 5.09 -7.21 18.85
N LYS A 229 5.13 -8.46 19.33
CA LYS A 229 6.34 -9.31 19.31
C LYS A 229 6.71 -9.83 17.90
N ILE A 230 5.70 -10.01 17.04
CA ILE A 230 5.89 -10.41 15.64
C ILE A 230 6.26 -9.19 14.80
N LEU A 231 5.68 -8.04 15.14
CA LEU A 231 6.12 -6.71 14.73
C LEU A 231 7.40 -6.30 15.49
N ASN A 232 7.83 -5.05 15.34
CA ASN A 232 9.09 -4.57 15.92
C ASN A 232 10.28 -5.42 15.45
N LYS A 233 10.34 -5.63 14.13
CA LYS A 233 11.41 -6.37 13.47
C LYS A 233 12.02 -5.46 12.40
N ALA A 234 13.34 -5.50 12.28
CA ALA A 234 14.02 -4.86 11.17
C ALA A 234 13.46 -5.37 9.83
N LEU A 235 13.28 -4.48 8.86
CA LEU A 235 13.01 -4.85 7.47
C LEU A 235 14.34 -5.11 6.77
N ASP A 236 14.37 -6.07 5.83
CA ASP A 236 15.58 -6.26 5.02
C ASP A 236 15.76 -5.07 4.05
N PHE A 237 14.65 -4.52 3.55
CA PHE A 237 14.61 -3.28 2.77
C PHE A 237 13.22 -2.63 2.79
N ILE A 238 13.18 -1.34 2.45
CA ILE A 238 11.96 -0.58 2.17
C ILE A 238 12.05 -0.07 0.73
N GLY A 239 11.04 -0.38 -0.09
CA GLY A 239 10.89 0.24 -1.39
C GLY A 239 10.00 1.48 -1.30
N ILE A 240 10.39 2.54 -2.00
CA ILE A 240 9.64 3.80 -2.03
C ILE A 240 9.13 4.01 -3.45
N ASN A 241 7.80 4.02 -3.62
CA ASN A 241 7.19 4.59 -4.82
C ASN A 241 6.99 6.09 -4.54
N HIS A 242 7.65 6.95 -5.30
CA HIS A 242 7.53 8.39 -5.16
C HIS A 242 7.17 9.02 -6.50
N TYR A 243 6.20 9.93 -6.49
CA TYR A 243 5.70 10.59 -7.69
C TYR A 243 5.60 12.10 -7.53
N THR A 244 5.23 12.59 -6.35
CA THR A 244 4.84 13.99 -6.13
C THR A 244 5.16 14.46 -4.72
N SER A 245 5.18 15.78 -4.57
CA SER A 245 5.13 16.48 -3.29
C SER A 245 3.80 17.21 -3.14
N LEU A 246 3.39 17.53 -1.91
CA LEU A 246 2.20 18.34 -1.59
C LEU A 246 2.51 19.34 -0.49
N TYR A 247 1.96 20.55 -0.60
CA TYR A 247 1.93 21.48 0.52
C TYR A 247 0.86 21.10 1.53
N VAL A 248 1.14 21.27 2.81
CA VAL A 248 0.24 20.90 3.90
C VAL A 248 -0.10 22.14 4.73
N LYS A 249 -1.40 22.38 4.87
CA LYS A 249 -1.94 23.42 5.75
C LYS A 249 -2.64 22.77 6.95
N ASP A 250 -2.39 23.29 8.14
CA ASP A 250 -3.06 22.86 9.35
C ASP A 250 -4.57 23.15 9.31
N CYS A 251 -5.39 22.17 9.75
CA CYS A 251 -6.84 22.33 9.92
C CYS A 251 -7.31 21.98 11.35
N MET A 252 -6.37 21.78 12.28
CA MET A 252 -6.68 21.45 13.67
C MET A 252 -6.68 22.70 14.57
N LEU A 253 -5.72 23.59 14.33
CA LEU A 253 -5.52 24.85 15.04
C LEU A 253 -5.88 26.06 14.16
N SER A 254 -6.04 25.86 12.85
CA SER A 254 -6.35 26.89 11.86
C SER A 254 -7.67 26.57 11.15
N MET A 255 -8.39 27.60 10.71
CA MET A 255 -9.62 27.40 9.94
C MET A 255 -9.31 26.91 8.51
N CYS A 256 -10.01 25.84 8.12
CA CYS A 256 -10.07 25.31 6.77
C CYS A 256 -11.51 25.34 6.27
N GLU A 257 -11.72 25.56 4.97
CA GLU A 257 -13.04 25.38 4.38
C GLU A 257 -13.37 23.88 4.33
N PRO A 258 -14.58 23.46 4.74
CA PRO A 258 -14.94 22.04 4.70
C PRO A 258 -14.92 21.51 3.26
N GLY A 259 -14.17 20.43 3.05
CA GLY A 259 -14.12 19.71 1.78
C GLY A 259 -15.37 18.86 1.51
N LEU A 260 -15.29 18.02 0.47
CA LEU A 260 -16.33 17.04 0.14
C LEU A 260 -16.36 15.91 1.16
N GLY A 261 -17.16 16.14 2.21
CA GLY A 261 -17.52 15.22 3.26
C GLY A 261 -17.21 15.79 4.64
N THR A 262 -18.06 15.48 5.61
CA THR A 262 -18.07 16.18 6.90
C THR A 262 -17.92 15.16 8.01
N SER A 263 -16.79 14.44 8.03
CA SER A 263 -16.44 13.53 9.13
C SER A 263 -15.25 14.06 9.92
N TRP A 264 -15.11 13.65 11.19
CA TRP A 264 -13.96 14.00 12.04
C TRP A 264 -12.62 13.46 11.50
N SER A 265 -12.64 12.63 10.44
CA SER A 265 -11.45 12.14 9.77
C SER A 265 -11.18 12.84 8.43
N GLU A 266 -11.97 13.87 8.13
CA GLU A 266 -12.02 14.53 6.83
C GLU A 266 -11.58 16.00 6.83
N ASP A 267 -10.46 16.26 7.47
CA ASP A 267 -9.54 17.23 6.86
C ASP A 267 -8.31 16.46 6.42
N SER A 268 -8.45 15.61 5.40
CA SER A 268 -7.29 15.02 4.72
C SER A 268 -6.33 14.25 5.65
N ILE A 269 -5.15 13.90 5.17
CA ILE A 269 -4.21 13.02 5.85
C ILE A 269 -3.83 13.62 7.23
N GLY A 270 -4.50 13.17 8.31
CA GLY A 270 -4.21 13.63 9.67
C GLY A 270 -4.72 15.04 10.04
N LEU A 271 -5.90 15.47 9.55
CA LEU A 271 -6.47 16.81 9.84
C LEU A 271 -5.60 17.96 9.31
N ALA A 272 -5.14 17.82 8.08
CA ALA A 272 -4.35 18.79 7.35
C ALA A 272 -4.68 18.74 5.85
N ILE A 273 -4.92 19.89 5.21
CA ILE A 273 -5.19 19.98 3.76
C ILE A 273 -3.90 19.87 2.96
N CYS A 274 -3.91 18.98 1.96
CA CYS A 274 -2.82 18.79 1.03
C CYS A 274 -3.12 19.51 -0.31
N LEU A 275 -2.21 20.36 -0.77
CA LEU A 275 -2.37 21.22 -1.95
C LEU A 275 -1.23 21.01 -2.95
N SER A 276 -1.54 21.08 -4.25
CA SER A 276 -0.53 21.08 -5.32
C SER A 276 -0.03 22.48 -5.69
N THR A 277 -0.65 23.54 -5.15
CA THR A 277 -0.31 24.94 -5.46
C THR A 277 0.04 25.74 -4.22
N ARG A 278 0.98 26.68 -4.36
CA ARG A 278 1.25 27.74 -3.38
C ARG A 278 1.39 29.08 -4.10
N ASN A 279 0.70 30.12 -3.63
CA ASN A 279 0.69 31.46 -4.23
C ASN A 279 0.32 31.50 -5.73
N GLY A 280 -0.50 30.54 -6.19
CA GLY A 280 -0.89 30.43 -7.60
C GLY A 280 0.10 29.68 -8.49
N GLU A 281 1.20 29.16 -7.94
CA GLU A 281 2.16 28.32 -8.65
C GLU A 281 1.99 26.85 -8.26
N ASP A 282 1.81 25.97 -9.25
CA ASP A 282 1.81 24.52 -9.06
C ASP A 282 3.23 24.00 -8.80
N ILE A 283 3.38 23.14 -7.79
CA ILE A 283 4.64 22.38 -7.58
C ILE A 283 4.75 21.16 -8.49
N ASN A 284 3.66 20.78 -9.16
CA ASN A 284 3.63 19.70 -10.12
C ASN A 284 3.86 20.23 -11.53
N LEU A 285 5.12 20.29 -11.96
CA LEU A 285 5.52 20.59 -13.35
C LEU A 285 5.05 19.53 -14.38
N CYS A 286 4.37 18.48 -13.93
CA CYS A 286 3.65 17.53 -14.78
C CYS A 286 2.16 17.86 -14.73
N GLU A 287 1.64 18.51 -15.78
CA GLU A 287 0.20 18.60 -16.04
C GLU A 287 -0.38 17.19 -16.16
N GLY A 288 -0.90 16.69 -15.04
CA GLY A 288 -1.39 15.33 -14.87
C GLY A 288 -2.17 15.21 -13.57
N GLN A 289 -3.07 16.17 -13.33
CA GLN A 289 -4.26 16.08 -12.49
C GLN A 289 -4.19 15.13 -11.26
N ILE A 290 -4.16 15.70 -10.06
CA ILE A 290 -5.05 15.22 -9.00
C ILE A 290 -6.40 15.90 -9.29
N GLN A 291 -7.07 15.50 -10.37
CA GLN A 291 -8.51 15.74 -10.49
C GLN A 291 -9.18 14.57 -9.79
N GLN A 292 -10.27 14.85 -9.10
CA GLN A 292 -11.31 13.85 -8.91
C GLN A 292 -11.59 13.21 -10.28
N TYR A 293 -11.07 12.01 -10.49
CA TYR A 293 -11.09 11.34 -11.79
C TYR A 293 -12.52 10.88 -12.08
N SER A 294 -13.31 11.78 -12.63
CA SER A 294 -14.54 11.45 -13.34
C SER A 294 -14.17 11.07 -14.78
N HIS A 295 -14.63 9.88 -15.16
CA HIS A 295 -14.69 9.32 -16.52
C HIS A 295 -13.46 8.62 -17.12
N VAL A 296 -13.67 7.31 -17.26
CA VAL A 296 -12.99 6.37 -18.16
C VAL A 296 -13.01 6.89 -19.60
N HIS A 297 -11.87 6.95 -20.27
CA HIS A 297 -11.66 6.39 -21.62
C HIS A 297 -10.18 6.40 -22.04
N HIS A 298 -9.73 5.28 -22.61
CA HIS A 298 -8.39 5.07 -23.18
C HIS A 298 -7.95 6.18 -24.16
N ARG A 299 -6.79 6.81 -23.93
CA ARG A 299 -5.90 7.30 -25.01
C ARG A 299 -4.42 7.19 -24.59
N LYS A 300 -3.59 6.70 -25.52
CA LYS A 300 -2.12 6.63 -25.42
C LYS A 300 -1.52 8.04 -25.36
N TRP A 301 -0.44 8.21 -24.59
CA TRP A 301 0.34 9.45 -24.55
C TRP A 301 1.76 9.21 -25.08
N ILE A 302 2.16 10.02 -26.05
CA ILE A 302 3.55 10.14 -26.54
C ILE A 302 4.03 11.51 -26.06
N CYS A 303 5.09 11.54 -25.24
CA CYS A 303 5.78 12.79 -24.90
C CYS A 303 6.71 13.18 -26.05
N THR A 304 6.54 14.38 -26.59
CA THR A 304 7.57 15.04 -27.42
C THR A 304 8.19 16.17 -26.62
N ARG A 305 9.54 16.18 -26.53
CA ARG A 305 10.31 17.29 -25.99
C ARG A 305 10.11 18.50 -26.89
N LYS A 306 9.73 19.66 -26.33
CA LYS A 306 10.01 20.94 -26.97
C LYS A 306 11.42 21.39 -26.58
N GLN A 307 12.17 21.82 -27.58
CA GLN A 307 13.43 22.55 -27.47
C GLN A 307 13.21 23.90 -26.79
#